data_AF-A0A7X6UJA8-F1
#
_entry.id   AF-A0A7X6UJA8-F1
#
_cell.length_a   1.000
_cell.length_b   1.000
_cell.length_c   1.000
_cell.angle_alpha   90.00
_cell.angle_beta   90.00
_cell.angle_gamma   90.00
#
_symmetry.space_group_name_H-M   'P 1'
#
loop_
_entity.id
_entity.type
_entity.pdbx_description
1 polymer ?
#
loop_
_entity_poly.entity_id
_entity_poly.type
_entity_poly.pdbx_seq_one_letter_code
_entity_poly.pdbx_strand_id
1 'polypeptide(L)' 'SWAKASVATAVNKGLLTGYPDNTFRPANKATRAEAVAVTVLALK' A
#
# COMPACT_ATOMS: atom_id res chain seq x y z
N SER A 1 7.27 14.47 -2.07
CA SER A 1 6.38 14.02 -0.97
C SER A 1 7.13 13.00 -0.12
N TRP A 2 7.00 13.10 1.21
CA TRP A 2 7.75 12.26 2.16
C TRP A 2 7.45 10.76 2.01
N ALA A 3 6.21 10.40 1.63
CA ALA A 3 5.78 9.00 1.52
C ALA A 3 6.26 8.28 0.26
N LYS A 4 6.74 9.00 -0.77
CA LYS A 4 7.00 8.42 -2.10
C LYS A 4 7.99 7.26 -2.06
N ALA A 5 9.11 7.42 -1.35
CA ALA A 5 10.15 6.40 -1.27
C ALA A 5 9.66 5.16 -0.50
N SER A 6 8.96 5.35 0.62
CA SER A 6 8.40 4.27 1.43
C SER A 6 7.34 3.48 0.65
N VAL A 7 6.45 4.17 -0.08
CA VAL A 7 5.46 3.53 -0.93
C VAL A 7 6.11 2.73 -2.05
N ALA A 8 7.11 3.28 -2.74
CA ALA A 8 7.84 2.54 -3.78
C ALA A 8 8.49 1.26 -3.24
N THR A 9 9.06 1.33 -2.04
CA THR A 9 9.64 0.16 -1.35
C THR A 9 8.57 -0.87 -1.01
N ALA A 10 7.43 -0.43 -0.48
CA ALA A 10 6.31 -1.31 -0.13
C ALA A 10 5.73 -2.02 -1.37
N VAL A 11 5.63 -1.32 -2.51
CA VAL A 11 5.21 -1.92 -3.78
C VAL A 11 6.21 -2.96 -4.27
N ASN A 12 7.50 -2.64 -4.23
CA ASN A 12 8.55 -3.59 -4.62
C ASN A 12 8.55 -4.86 -3.75
N LYS A 13 8.29 -4.70 -2.45
CA LYS A 13 8.14 -5.81 -1.50
C LYS A 13 6.80 -6.56 -1.61
N GLY A 14 5.91 -6.19 -2.53
CA GLY A 14 4.59 -6.81 -2.69
C GLY A 14 3.61 -6.51 -1.54
N LEU A 15 3.91 -5.53 -0.69
CA LEU A 15 3.03 -5.11 0.40
C LEU A 15 1.87 -4.23 -0.10
N LEU A 16 2.06 -3.57 -1.25
CA LEU A 16 1.06 -2.72 -1.89
C LEU A 16 1.00 -3.00 -3.39
N THR A 17 -0.20 -3.13 -3.95
CA THR A 17 -0.41 -3.37 -5.39
C THR A 17 -1.14 -2.22 -6.10
N GLY A 18 -1.75 -1.30 -5.35
CA GLY A 18 -2.65 -0.28 -5.89
C GLY A 18 -4.04 -0.83 -6.21
N TYR A 19 -4.84 -0.04 -6.92
CA TYR A 19 -6.21 -0.39 -7.30
C TYR A 19 -6.27 -1.04 -8.69
N PRO A 20 -7.35 -1.76 -9.04
CA PRO A 20 -7.51 -2.39 -10.35
C PRO A 20 -7.45 -1.44 -11.55
N ASP A 21 -7.67 -0.14 -11.32
CA ASP A 21 -7.57 0.93 -12.31
C ASP A 21 -6.12 1.44 -12.50
N ASN A 22 -5.12 0.72 -11.98
CA ASN A 22 -3.71 1.11 -11.95
C ASN A 22 -3.43 2.43 -11.22
N THR A 23 -4.29 2.84 -10.28
CA THR A 23 -4.06 4.05 -9.48
C THR A 23 -3.53 3.73 -8.09
N PHE A 24 -2.79 4.68 -7.54
CA PHE A 24 -2.47 4.76 -6.11
C PHE A 24 -3.06 6.06 -5.57
N ARG A 25 -3.86 5.98 -4.50
CA ARG A 25 -4.65 7.11 -3.97
C ARG A 25 -4.11 7.54 -2.61
N PRO A 26 -2.95 8.24 -2.54
CA PRO A 26 -2.24 8.52 -1.28
C PRO A 26 -3.00 9.45 -0.33
N ALA A 27 -3.94 10.25 -0.84
CA ALA A 27 -4.76 11.17 -0.05
C ALA A 27 -6.07 10.54 0.44
N ASN A 28 -6.43 9.34 -0.04
CA ASN A 28 -7.63 8.65 0.41
C ASN A 28 -7.41 7.96 1.74
N LYS A 29 -8.49 7.78 2.50
CA LYS A 29 -8.47 6.96 3.72
C LYS A 29 -8.40 5.48 3.34
N ALA A 30 -7.52 4.74 3.98
CA ALA A 30 -7.51 3.29 3.90
C ALA A 30 -8.68 2.71 4.70
N THR A 31 -9.27 1.66 4.17
CA THR A 31 -10.23 0.80 4.87
C THR A 31 -9.50 -0.09 5.88
N ARG A 32 -10.24 -0.61 6.87
CA ARG A 32 -9.70 -1.58 7.84
C ARG A 32 -9.19 -2.85 7.15
N ALA A 33 -9.86 -3.29 6.08
CA ALA A 33 -9.45 -4.46 5.31
C ALA A 33 -8.10 -4.23 4.62
N GLU A 34 -7.89 -3.07 3.98
CA GLU A 34 -6.61 -2.72 3.36
C GLU A 34 -5.49 -2.66 4.40
N ALA A 35 -5.73 -2.04 5.57
CA ALA A 35 -4.72 -1.95 6.63
C ALA A 35 -4.31 -3.33 7.18
N VAL A 36 -5.28 -4.23 7.41
CA VAL A 36 -5.01 -5.59 7.87
C VAL A 36 -4.29 -6.40 6.80
N ALA A 37 -4.69 -6.28 5.52
CA ALA A 37 -4.04 -6.98 4.43
C ALA A 37 -2.54 -6.64 4.34
N VAL A 38 -2.18 -5.35 4.41
CA VAL A 38 -0.77 -4.91 4.43
C VAL A 38 -0.03 -5.47 5.65
N THR A 39 -0.68 -5.46 6.82
CA THR A 39 -0.07 -5.98 8.06
C THR A 39 0.20 -7.48 7.95
N VAL A 40 -0.75 -8.26 7.44
CA VAL A 40 -0.61 -9.71 7.24
C VAL A 40 0.51 -10.02 6.24
N LEU A 41 0.61 -9.25 5.15
CA LEU A 41 1.69 -9.39 4.17
C LEU A 41 3.06 -9.03 4.75
N ALA A 42 3.13 -8.03 5.63
CA ALA A 42 4.37 -7.58 6.25
C ALA A 42 4.92 -8.54 7.33
N LEU A 43 4.07 -9.37 7.91
CA LEU A 43 4.45 -10.38 8.91
C LEU A 43 4.92 -11.70 8.30
N LYS A 44 4.86 -11.82 6.97
CA LYS A 44 5.24 -13.02 6.22
C LYS A 44 6.69 -12.96 5.81
#